data_AF-A0A177M0K3-F1
#
_entry.id   AF-A0A177M0K3-F1
#
_cell.length_a   1.000
_cell.length_b   1.000
_cell.length_c   1.000
_cell.angle_alpha   90.00
_cell.angle_beta   90.00
_cell.angle_gamma   90.00
#
_symmetry.space_group_name_H-M   'P 1'
#
loop_
_entity.id
_entity.type
_entity.pdbx_description
1 polymer ?
#
loop_
_entity_poly.entity_id
_entity_poly.type
_entity_poly.pdbx_seq_one_letter_code
_entity_poly.pdbx_strand_id
1 'polypeptide(L)'
;MITARILKASVIASLPWTWISNPLTTLPIWYVGYRLGIWIMPGKHKPLSHTEIQALMQNFDQMDWNQGVSLLTAEFWEALQPLWLGAVVMGLTMAVPSFILVYYFAKGLLHRRIRRRQKDY
;
A
#
# COMPACT_ATOMS: atom_id res chain seq x y z
N MET A 1 -12.95 5.05 -3.56
CA MET A 1 -13.34 4.59 -4.92
C MET A 1 -14.81 4.84 -5.28
N ILE A 2 -15.79 4.48 -4.44
CA ILE A 2 -17.23 4.63 -4.77
C ILE A 2 -17.62 6.12 -4.90
N THR A 3 -17.21 6.95 -3.95
CA THR A 3 -17.42 8.41 -3.96
C THR A 3 -16.81 9.10 -5.18
N ALA A 4 -15.60 8.70 -5.60
CA ALA A 4 -14.94 9.26 -6.79
C ALA A 4 -15.72 8.99 -8.08
N ARG A 5 -16.38 7.82 -8.19
CA ARG A 5 -17.24 7.50 -9.34
C ARG A 5 -18.52 8.33 -9.37
N ILE A 6 -19.09 8.64 -8.20
CA ILE A 6 -20.27 9.50 -8.08
C ILE A 6 -19.92 10.95 -8.46
N LEU A 7 -18.75 11.43 -8.04
CA LEU A 7 -18.28 12.80 -8.26
C LEU A 7 -17.60 13.03 -9.63
N LYS A 8 -17.54 12.02 -10.50
CA LYS A 8 -16.74 12.04 -11.74
C LYS A 8 -15.27 12.44 -11.52
N ALA A 9 -14.76 12.26 -10.30
CA ALA A 9 -13.38 12.54 -9.96
C ALA A 9 -12.48 11.44 -10.52
N SER A 10 -11.21 11.76 -10.79
CA SER A 10 -10.29 10.77 -11.36
C SER A 10 -10.11 9.62 -10.36
N VAL A 11 -10.44 8.40 -10.81
CA VAL A 11 -10.29 7.19 -10.00
C VAL A 11 -8.83 7.04 -9.54
N ILE A 12 -7.90 7.48 -10.38
CA ILE A 12 -6.45 7.49 -10.12
C ILE A 12 -6.11 8.35 -8.90
N ALA A 13 -6.67 9.56 -8.79
CA ALA A 13 -6.44 10.43 -7.63
C ALA A 13 -7.02 9.86 -6.32
N SER A 14 -8.00 8.95 -6.39
CA SER A 14 -8.59 8.33 -5.19
C SER A 14 -7.78 7.14 -4.64
N LEU A 15 -6.86 6.57 -5.42
CA LEU A 15 -6.10 5.37 -5.06
C LEU A 15 -5.15 5.58 -3.86
N PRO A 16 -4.34 6.65 -3.81
CA PRO A 16 -3.42 6.87 -2.68
C PRO A 16 -4.17 7.03 -1.36
N TRP A 17 -5.31 7.75 -1.40
CA TRP A 17 -6.13 7.99 -0.22
C TRP A 17 -6.76 6.69 0.32
N THR A 18 -7.18 5.78 -0.56
CA THR A 18 -7.70 4.47 -0.14
C THR A 18 -6.64 3.54 0.48
N TRP A 19 -5.36 3.69 0.14
CA TRP A 19 -4.27 2.92 0.75
C TRP A 19 -3.96 3.36 2.18
N ILE A 20 -4.35 4.57 2.57
CA ILE A 20 -4.22 5.04 3.95
C ILE A 20 -5.42 4.60 4.79
N SER A 21 -6.62 4.53 4.20
CA SER A 21 -7.86 4.27 4.93
C SER A 21 -8.34 2.80 4.96
N ASN A 22 -7.69 1.86 4.27
CA ASN A 22 -8.13 0.47 4.21
C ASN A 22 -7.21 -0.47 5.00
N PRO A 23 -7.37 -0.57 6.33
CA PRO A 23 -6.48 -1.34 7.20
C PRO A 23 -6.38 -2.82 6.77
N LEU A 24 -7.44 -3.38 6.20
CA LEU A 24 -7.44 -4.76 5.71
C LEU A 24 -6.40 -4.98 4.60
N THR A 25 -6.15 -3.98 3.75
CA THR A 25 -5.15 -4.07 2.68
C THR A 25 -3.81 -3.49 3.08
N THR A 26 -3.80 -2.43 3.90
CA THR A 26 -2.58 -1.71 4.28
C THR A 26 -1.72 -2.54 5.21
N LEU A 27 -2.32 -3.21 6.20
CA LEU A 27 -1.58 -3.99 7.19
C LEU A 27 -0.80 -5.17 6.57
N PRO A 28 -1.39 -6.02 5.70
CA PRO A 28 -0.63 -7.09 5.05
C PRO A 28 0.51 -6.57 4.18
N ILE A 29 0.28 -5.49 3.44
CA ILE A 29 1.31 -4.89 2.56
C ILE A 29 2.49 -4.38 3.41
N TRP A 30 2.20 -3.69 4.51
CA TRP A 30 3.23 -3.20 5.41
C TRP A 30 3.98 -4.32 6.11
N TYR A 31 3.28 -5.36 6.55
CA TYR A 31 3.90 -6.53 7.17
C TYR A 31 4.85 -7.25 6.21
N VAL A 32 4.42 -7.51 4.98
CA VAL A 32 5.26 -8.16 3.96
C VAL A 32 6.46 -7.27 3.62
N GLY A 33 6.24 -5.97 3.43
CA GLY A 33 7.32 -4.99 3.20
C GLY A 33 8.35 -5.01 4.33
N TYR A 34 7.90 -4.94 5.59
CA TYR A 34 8.77 -4.99 6.77
C TYR A 34 9.58 -6.29 6.86
N ARG A 35 8.93 -7.44 6.65
CA ARG A 35 9.59 -8.76 6.67
C ARG A 35 10.63 -8.89 5.56
N LEU A 36 10.32 -8.40 4.35
CA LEU A 36 11.28 -8.34 3.26
C LEU A 36 12.45 -7.41 3.59
N GLY A 37 12.19 -6.26 4.20
CA GLY A 37 13.21 -5.32 4.65
C GLY A 37 14.19 -5.92 5.65
N ILE A 38 13.68 -6.56 6.71
CA ILE A 38 14.51 -7.28 7.69
C ILE A 38 15.32 -8.39 7.02
N TRP A 39 14.71 -9.12 6.08
CA TRP A 39 15.39 -10.19 5.37
C TRP A 39 16.58 -9.66 4.53
N ILE A 40 16.45 -8.46 3.96
CA ILE A 40 17.53 -7.79 3.23
C ILE A 40 18.58 -7.17 4.19
N MET A 41 18.19 -6.83 5.42
CA MET A 41 19.06 -6.27 6.46
C MET A 41 19.30 -7.23 7.64
N PRO A 42 19.95 -8.39 7.43
CA PRO A 42 20.17 -9.35 8.49
C PRO A 42 21.01 -8.76 9.63
N GLY A 43 20.56 -8.98 10.87
CA GLY A 43 21.30 -8.60 12.09
C GLY A 43 21.19 -7.14 12.55
N LYS A 44 20.57 -6.25 11.75
CA LYS A 44 20.35 -4.84 12.15
C LYS A 44 19.05 -4.61 12.89
N HIS A 45 18.00 -5.35 12.55
CA HIS A 45 16.66 -5.17 13.11
C HIS A 45 16.06 -6.53 13.51
N LYS A 46 15.34 -6.57 14.63
CA LYS A 46 14.63 -7.77 15.10
C LYS A 46 13.20 -7.78 14.54
N PRO A 47 12.65 -8.95 14.17
CA PRO A 47 11.25 -9.03 13.81
C PRO A 47 10.39 -8.66 15.04
N LEU A 48 9.49 -7.70 14.84
CA LEU A 48 8.56 -7.28 15.88
C LEU A 48 7.69 -8.47 16.30
N SER A 49 7.61 -8.70 17.61
CA SER A 49 6.71 -9.66 18.23
C SER A 49 5.24 -9.21 18.07
N HIS A 50 4.32 -10.17 18.11
CA HIS A 50 2.88 -9.89 18.09
C HIS A 50 2.45 -8.91 19.19
N THR A 51 3.11 -8.96 20.34
CA THR A 51 2.87 -8.07 21.48
C THR A 51 3.30 -6.64 21.19
N GLU A 52 4.42 -6.45 20.50
CA GLU A 52 4.95 -5.13 20.11
C GLU A 52 4.08 -4.49 19.02
N ILE A 53 3.58 -5.31 18.09
CA ILE A 53 2.64 -4.87 17.05
C ILE A 53 1.31 -4.40 17.66
N GLN A 54 0.77 -5.13 18.65
CA GLN A 54 -0.45 -4.74 19.35
C GLN A 54 -0.25 -3.43 20.14
N ALA A 55 0.88 -3.27 20.83
CA ALA A 55 1.22 -2.04 21.52
C ALA A 55 1.32 -0.86 20.54
N LEU A 56 1.94 -1.06 19.38
CA LEU A 56 2.02 -0.06 18.33
C LEU A 56 0.61 0.38 17.87
N MET A 57 -0.27 -0.59 17.59
CA MET A 57 -1.64 -0.30 17.13
C MET A 57 -2.45 0.47 18.16
N GLN A 58 -2.36 0.11 19.44
CA GLN A 58 -3.05 0.83 20.51
C GLN A 58 -2.53 2.26 20.67
N ASN A 59 -1.23 2.46 20.51
CA ASN A 59 -0.62 3.79 20.55
C ASN A 59 -1.00 4.64 19.33
N PHE A 60 -1.24 4.02 18.17
CA PHE A 60 -1.74 4.70 16.97
C PHE A 60 -3.18 5.19 17.13
N ASP A 61 -4.05 4.41 17.75
CA ASP A 61 -5.46 4.78 17.98
C ASP A 61 -5.61 5.91 19.01
N GLN A 62 -4.65 6.06 19.92
CA GLN A 62 -4.64 7.11 20.96
C GLN A 62 -3.79 8.33 20.60
N MET A 63 -3.27 8.40 19.37
CA MET A 63 -2.26 9.37 18.99
C MET A 63 -2.89 10.75 18.73
N ASP A 64 -2.56 11.72 19.58
CA ASP A 64 -2.89 13.12 19.38
C ASP A 64 -2.01 13.72 18.26
N TRP A 65 -2.51 14.66 17.45
CA TRP A 65 -1.84 15.13 16.22
C TRP A 65 -0.42 15.66 16.47
N ASN A 66 -0.20 16.30 17.61
CA ASN A 66 1.11 16.81 18.02
C ASN A 66 2.06 15.71 18.49
N GLN A 67 1.54 14.61 19.05
CA GLN A 67 2.34 13.46 19.48
C GLN A 67 2.74 12.57 18.29
N GLY A 68 1.89 12.49 17.27
CA GLY A 68 2.20 11.76 16.04
C GLY A 68 3.37 12.35 15.26
N VAL A 69 3.59 13.67 15.35
CA VAL A 69 4.75 14.33 14.74
C VAL A 69 6.01 14.14 15.59
N SER A 70 5.92 14.16 16.92
CA SER A 70 7.08 13.91 17.80
C SER A 70 7.51 12.44 17.82
N LEU A 71 6.59 11.50 17.63
CA LEU A 71 6.89 10.07 17.54
C LEU A 71 7.62 9.66 16.25
N LEU A 72 7.79 10.57 15.28
CA LEU A 72 8.67 10.35 14.11
C LEU A 72 10.17 10.34 14.48
N THR A 73 10.54 10.63 15.73
CA THR A 73 11.94 10.63 16.16
C THR A 73 12.43 9.23 16.56
N ALA A 74 13.66 8.91 16.12
CA ALA A 74 14.51 7.75 16.47
C ALA A 74 13.87 6.35 16.48
N GLU A 75 12.96 6.04 17.40
CA GLU A 75 12.38 4.68 17.54
C GLU A 75 11.51 4.30 16.33
N PHE A 76 10.75 5.25 15.79
CA PHE A 76 9.94 5.00 14.60
C PHE A 76 10.81 4.90 13.33
N TRP A 77 11.98 5.54 13.32
CA TRP A 77 12.94 5.43 12.21
C TRP A 77 13.54 4.02 12.11
N GLU A 78 13.79 3.35 13.24
CA GLU A 78 14.28 1.97 13.26
C GLU A 78 13.27 0.97 12.69
N ALA A 79 11.97 1.18 12.90
CA ALA A 79 10.91 0.36 12.30
C ALA A 79 10.61 0.74 10.84
N LEU A 80 10.70 2.02 10.50
CA LEU A 80 10.45 2.54 9.15
C LEU A 80 11.53 2.16 8.15
N GLN A 81 12.80 2.11 8.57
CA GLN A 81 13.93 1.83 7.67
C GLN A 81 13.79 0.49 6.92
N PRO A 82 13.55 -0.67 7.57
CA PRO A 82 13.31 -1.92 6.87
C PRO A 82 12.01 -1.88 6.07
N LEU A 83 10.96 -1.23 6.59
CA LEU A 83 9.68 -1.10 5.88
C LEU A 83 9.85 -0.38 4.54
N TRP A 84 10.55 0.76 4.53
CA TRP A 84 10.84 1.53 3.32
C TRP A 84 11.67 0.75 2.32
N LEU A 85 12.75 0.11 2.78
CA LEU A 85 13.58 -0.70 1.89
C LEU A 85 12.77 -1.83 1.26
N GLY A 86 12.03 -2.59 2.07
CA GLY A 86 11.21 -3.68 1.59
C GLY A 86 10.07 -3.21 0.68
N ALA A 87 9.47 -2.04 0.94
CA ALA A 87 8.47 -1.44 0.08
C ALA A 87 9.04 -1.00 -1.28
N VAL A 88 10.25 -0.46 -1.32
CA VAL A 88 10.93 -0.11 -2.58
C VAL A 88 11.23 -1.36 -3.40
N VAL A 89 11.79 -2.40 -2.77
CA VAL A 89 12.09 -3.67 -3.45
C VAL A 89 10.80 -4.34 -3.95
N MET A 90 9.77 -4.40 -3.11
CA MET A 90 8.46 -4.93 -3.48
C MET A 90 7.83 -4.10 -4.61
N GLY A 91 7.95 -2.78 -4.57
CA GLY A 91 7.46 -1.88 -5.61
C GLY A 91 8.14 -2.13 -6.95
N LEU A 92 9.48 -2.22 -6.98
CA LEU A 92 10.24 -2.47 -8.20
C LEU A 92 9.94 -3.86 -8.80
N THR A 93 9.87 -4.88 -7.95
CA THR A 93 9.57 -6.25 -8.38
C THR A 93 8.13 -6.42 -8.86
N MET A 94 7.17 -5.71 -8.25
CA MET A 94 5.77 -5.77 -8.65
C MET A 94 5.42 -4.81 -9.79
N ALA A 95 6.19 -3.75 -10.03
CA ALA A 95 5.89 -2.76 -11.06
C ALA A 95 5.72 -3.37 -12.46
N VAL A 96 6.67 -4.22 -12.88
CA VAL A 96 6.65 -4.88 -14.19
C VAL A 96 5.45 -5.84 -14.35
N PRO A 97 5.22 -6.83 -13.47
CA PRO A 97 4.07 -7.72 -13.61
C PRO A 97 2.74 -6.98 -13.47
N SER A 98 2.64 -5.99 -12.58
CA SER A 98 1.44 -5.15 -12.47
C SER A 98 1.17 -4.37 -13.76
N PHE A 99 2.19 -3.78 -14.39
CA PHE A 99 2.03 -3.08 -15.67
C PHE A 99 1.50 -4.01 -16.75
N ILE A 100 2.10 -5.21 -16.88
CA ILE A 100 1.69 -6.22 -17.86
C ILE A 100 0.23 -6.64 -17.65
N LEU A 101 -0.16 -6.98 -16.41
CA LEU A 101 -1.52 -7.37 -16.07
C LEU A 101 -2.54 -6.26 -16.39
N VAL A 102 -2.25 -5.03 -15.97
CA VAL A 102 -3.13 -3.88 -16.23
C VAL A 102 -3.27 -3.62 -17.72
N TYR A 103 -2.16 -3.69 -18.48
CA TYR A 103 -2.17 -3.50 -19.92
C TYR A 103 -3.06 -4.51 -20.64
N TYR A 104 -2.90 -5.80 -20.36
CA TYR A 104 -3.72 -6.85 -20.98
C TYR A 104 -5.19 -6.77 -20.55
N PHE A 105 -5.45 -6.47 -19.28
CA PHE A 105 -6.80 -6.29 -18.77
C PHE A 105 -7.50 -5.11 -19.45
N ALA A 106 -6.83 -3.96 -19.56
CA ALA A 106 -7.35 -2.77 -20.24
C ALA A 106 -7.61 -3.04 -21.73
N LYS A 107 -6.70 -3.72 -22.43
CA LYS A 107 -6.87 -4.11 -23.83
C LYS A 107 -8.08 -5.03 -24.02
N GLY A 108 -8.26 -6.02 -23.13
CA GLY A 108 -9.41 -6.91 -23.13
C GLY A 108 -10.74 -6.17 -22.90
N LEU A 109 -10.78 -5.23 -21.96
CA LEU A 109 -11.95 -4.39 -21.72
C LEU A 109 -12.27 -3.47 -22.92
N LEU A 110 -11.25 -2.89 -23.55
CA LEU A 110 -11.43 -2.05 -24.74
C LEU A 110 -11.99 -2.87 -25.91
N HIS A 111 -11.44 -4.04 -26.19
CA HIS A 111 -11.97 -4.93 -27.23
C HIS A 111 -13.41 -5.35 -26.96
N ARG A 112 -13.78 -5.62 -25.70
CA ARG A 112 -15.17 -5.90 -25.32
C ARG A 112 -16.10 -4.70 -25.57
N ARG A 113 -15.64 -3.48 -25.33
CA ARG A 113 -16.42 -2.25 -25.59
C ARG A 113 -16.61 -1.99 -27.08
N ILE A 114 -15.57 -2.18 -27.91
CA ILE A 114 -15.64 -2.00 -29.36
C ILE A 114 -16.59 -3.03 -30.00
N ARG A 115 -16.51 -4.31 -29.59
CA ARG A 115 -17.42 -5.36 -30.06
C ARG A 115 -18.89 -5.11 -29.72
N ARG A 116 -19.18 -4.45 -28.59
CA ARG A 116 -20.56 -4.06 -28.25
C ARG A 116 -21.10 -2.97 -29.17
N ARG A 117 -20.29 -1.96 -29.50
CA ARG A 117 -20.71 -0.86 -30.40
C ARG A 117 -20.93 -1.29 -31.85
N GLN A 118 -20.21 -2.30 -32.35
CA GLN A 118 -20.42 -2.83 -33.71
C GLN A 118 -21.66 -3.72 -33.84
N LYS A 119 -22.28 -4.14 -32.73
CA LYS A 119 -23.51 -4.95 -32.74
C LYS A 119 -24.78 -4.10 -32.78
N ASP A 120 -24.63 -2.78 -32.58
CA ASP A 120 -25.72 -1.80 -32.53
C ASP A 120 -25.86 -1.01 -33.87
N TYR A 121 -25.10 -1.37 -34.90
CA TYR A 121 -25.20 -0.89 -36.29
C TYR A 121 -25.60 -2.06 -37.20
#